data_AF-X1C420-F1
#
_entry.id   AF-X1C420-F1
#
_cell.length_a   1.000
_cell.length_b   1.000
_cell.length_c   1.000
_cell.angle_alpha   90.00
_cell.angle_beta   90.00
_cell.angle_gamma   90.00
#
_symmetry.space_group_name_H-M   'P 1'
#
loop_
_entity.id
_entity.type
_entity.pdbx_description
1 polymer ?
#
loop_
_entity_poly.entity_id
_entity_poly.type
_entity_poly.pdbx_seq_one_letter_code
_entity_poly.pdbx_strand_id
1 'polypeptide(L)'
;MNIQQLIDFGDSQIFENATTYTNILIFSREKGRNQSQVWDLSKIYETNRSLDTMLSDNKGCTSLFNEDSFVIVPMEQALVKKRIEAMGTPLKDWDVSIYRGVLTGFNEAFIIDGAKKDELVAADPKNAEIIKPVLRGRDIKRYKAEFADLWLINSHNGYGTTPRVNIDDYPAIKKHLYRYYNKLKKRQDKGATPYNLRNCAYLHEFEKEKI
;
A
#
# COMPACT_ATOMS: atom_id res chain seq x y z
N MET A 1 -30.60 -10.85 -5.31
CA MET A 1 -30.17 -10.29 -4.01
C MET A 1 -30.27 -8.80 -4.14
N ASN A 2 -30.99 -8.15 -3.23
CA ASN A 2 -31.25 -6.72 -3.25
C ASN A 2 -30.67 -6.11 -1.98
N ILE A 3 -29.73 -5.17 -2.08
CA ILE A 3 -29.15 -4.49 -0.93
C ILE A 3 -30.15 -3.42 -0.48
N GLN A 4 -30.65 -3.55 0.74
CA GLN A 4 -31.63 -2.64 1.30
C GLN A 4 -30.94 -1.50 2.05
N GLN A 5 -30.00 -1.85 2.93
CA GLN A 5 -29.28 -0.88 3.75
C GLN A 5 -27.80 -1.22 3.87
N LEU A 6 -26.96 -0.19 3.89
CA LEU A 6 -25.54 -0.29 4.29
C LEU A 6 -25.21 0.83 5.26
N ILE A 7 -24.76 0.48 6.46
CA ILE A 7 -24.30 1.42 7.47
C ILE A 7 -22.80 1.16 7.66
N ASP A 8 -21.97 2.10 7.25
CA ASP A 8 -20.52 2.01 7.40
C ASP A 8 -20.07 2.78 8.64
N PHE A 9 -19.29 2.15 9.50
CA PHE A 9 -18.69 2.77 10.68
C PHE A 9 -17.27 3.26 10.42
N GLY A 10 -16.66 2.91 9.29
CA GLY A 10 -15.34 3.37 8.87
C GLY A 10 -14.28 3.28 9.98
N ASP A 11 -13.68 4.42 10.31
CA ASP A 11 -12.64 4.57 11.34
C ASP A 11 -13.17 4.56 12.79
N SER A 12 -14.48 4.42 13.00
CA SER A 12 -15.06 4.42 14.35
C SER A 12 -14.62 3.19 15.14
N GLN A 13 -14.18 3.39 16.38
CA GLN A 13 -13.75 2.29 17.26
C GLN A 13 -14.97 1.52 17.80
N ILE A 14 -15.37 0.45 17.10
CA ILE A 14 -16.50 -0.40 17.51
C ILE A 14 -16.09 -1.47 18.53
N PHE A 15 -14.87 -1.99 18.45
CA PHE A 15 -14.38 -3.07 19.33
C PHE A 15 -13.11 -2.63 20.06
N GLU A 16 -13.11 -2.59 21.39
CA GLU A 16 -12.02 -2.01 22.21
C GLU A 16 -10.60 -2.52 21.87
N ASN A 17 -10.49 -3.79 21.45
CA ASN A 17 -9.19 -4.47 21.27
C ASN A 17 -8.81 -4.72 19.79
N ALA A 18 -9.52 -4.13 18.83
CA ALA A 18 -9.22 -4.33 17.41
C ALA A 18 -9.47 -3.08 16.58
N THR A 19 -8.54 -2.75 15.69
CA THR A 19 -8.79 -1.79 14.61
C THR A 19 -9.49 -2.53 13.46
N THR A 20 -10.77 -2.27 13.29
CA THR A 20 -11.62 -2.92 12.27
C THR A 20 -12.46 -1.89 11.55
N TYR A 21 -12.61 -2.06 10.24
CA TYR A 21 -13.58 -1.32 9.44
C TYR A 21 -14.89 -2.09 9.43
N THR A 22 -15.81 -1.70 10.30
CA THR A 22 -17.07 -2.42 10.54
C THR A 22 -18.19 -1.81 9.70
N ASN A 23 -19.07 -2.65 9.16
CA ASN A 23 -20.33 -2.22 8.56
C ASN A 23 -21.48 -3.15 8.94
N ILE A 24 -22.70 -2.66 8.79
CA ILE A 24 -23.93 -3.47 8.83
C ILE A 24 -24.53 -3.45 7.43
N LEU A 25 -24.67 -4.63 6.84
CA LEU A 25 -25.28 -4.84 5.53
C LEU A 25 -26.61 -5.60 5.68
N ILE A 26 -27.70 -4.99 5.21
CA ILE A 26 -29.03 -5.60 5.18
C ILE A 26 -29.43 -5.83 3.73
N PHE A 27 -29.80 -7.06 3.41
CA PHE A 27 -30.19 -7.46 2.06
C PHE A 27 -31.37 -8.45 2.09
N SER A 28 -32.16 -8.44 1.02
CA SER A 28 -33.26 -9.37 0.83
C SER A 28 -33.06 -10.24 -0.42
N ARG A 29 -33.69 -11.42 -0.43
CA ARG A 29 -33.77 -12.30 -1.61
C ARG A 29 -35.00 -11.95 -2.45
N GLU A 30 -35.15 -10.68 -2.80
CA GLU A 30 -36.22 -10.20 -3.66
C GLU A 30 -35.69 -9.86 -5.06
N LYS A 31 -36.58 -9.91 -6.05
CA LYS A 31 -36.32 -9.43 -7.41
C LYS A 31 -36.78 -7.98 -7.48
N GLY A 32 -35.83 -7.05 -7.52
CA GLY A 32 -36.08 -5.62 -7.65
C GLY A 32 -34.81 -4.80 -7.43
N ARG A 33 -34.70 -3.65 -8.08
CA ARG A 33 -33.67 -2.63 -7.82
C ARG A 33 -34.32 -1.50 -7.05
N ASN A 34 -34.37 -1.61 -5.73
CA ASN A 34 -34.68 -0.44 -4.90
C ASN A 34 -33.38 0.33 -4.68
N GLN A 35 -33.48 1.65 -4.54
CA GLN A 35 -32.32 2.45 -4.15
C GLN A 35 -31.94 2.08 -2.71
N SER A 36 -30.73 1.55 -2.51
CA SER A 36 -30.22 1.20 -1.18
C SER A 36 -30.09 2.46 -0.33
N GLN A 37 -30.60 2.41 0.90
CA GLN A 37 -30.35 3.46 1.89
C GLN A 37 -28.96 3.23 2.49
N VAL A 38 -28.13 4.27 2.52
CA VAL A 38 -26.74 4.11 2.94
C VAL A 38 -26.31 5.23 3.85
N TRP A 39 -25.49 4.92 4.85
CA TRP A 39 -24.98 5.87 5.83
C TRP A 39 -23.50 5.66 6.07
N ASP A 40 -22.80 6.79 6.23
CA ASP A 40 -21.42 6.85 6.72
C ASP A 40 -21.45 7.46 8.12
N LEU A 41 -21.09 6.65 9.11
CA LEU A 41 -21.00 7.03 10.52
C LEU A 41 -19.56 7.20 11.00
N SER A 42 -18.57 7.15 10.10
CA SER A 42 -17.13 7.16 10.41
C SER A 42 -16.64 8.32 11.28
N LYS A 43 -17.36 9.44 11.29
CA LYS A 43 -17.00 10.64 12.06
C LYS A 43 -18.03 11.05 13.11
N ILE A 44 -19.17 10.37 13.16
CA ILE A 44 -20.34 10.80 13.96
C ILE A 44 -20.90 9.69 14.86
N TYR A 45 -20.26 8.51 14.87
CA TYR A 45 -20.67 7.43 15.75
C TYR A 45 -20.36 7.77 17.22
N GLU A 46 -21.37 7.63 18.08
CA GLU A 46 -21.28 7.91 19.51
C GLU A 46 -21.92 6.79 20.34
N THR A 47 -21.18 6.15 21.24
CA THR A 47 -21.68 5.00 22.01
C THR A 47 -22.85 5.30 22.95
N ASN A 48 -23.07 6.59 23.28
CA ASN A 48 -24.15 7.06 24.15
C ASN A 48 -25.44 7.46 23.40
N ARG A 49 -25.48 7.32 22.07
CA ARG A 49 -26.69 7.57 21.26
C ARG A 49 -27.18 6.30 20.60
N SER A 50 -28.49 6.21 20.39
CA SER A 50 -29.06 5.08 19.66
C SER A 50 -28.71 5.16 18.18
N LEU A 51 -28.51 4.01 17.54
CA LEU A 51 -28.24 3.94 16.11
C LEU A 51 -29.38 4.56 15.29
N ASP A 52 -30.63 4.28 15.66
CA ASP A 52 -31.82 4.85 15.01
C ASP A 52 -31.81 6.39 14.98
N THR A 53 -31.43 7.01 16.11
CA THR A 53 -31.31 8.48 16.18
C THR A 53 -30.20 9.00 15.28
N MET A 54 -29.03 8.34 15.26
CA MET A 54 -27.92 8.75 14.37
C MET A 54 -28.29 8.65 12.89
N LEU A 55 -29.00 7.58 12.51
CA LEU A 55 -29.44 7.38 11.13
C LEU A 55 -30.51 8.40 10.73
N SER A 56 -31.40 8.77 11.66
CA SER A 56 -32.46 9.77 11.44
C SER A 56 -31.91 11.20 11.34
N ASP A 57 -30.91 11.54 12.15
CA ASP A 57 -30.26 12.86 12.14
C ASP A 57 -29.34 13.04 10.91
N ASN A 58 -28.86 11.94 10.35
CA ASN A 58 -27.99 11.94 9.18
C ASN A 58 -28.80 11.82 7.89
N LYS A 59 -28.62 12.77 6.96
CA LYS A 59 -29.29 12.79 5.64
C LYS A 59 -28.97 11.59 4.74
N GLY A 60 -28.07 10.70 5.17
CA GLY A 60 -27.64 9.54 4.42
C GLY A 60 -26.70 9.91 3.28
N CYS A 61 -26.21 8.88 2.59
CA CYS A 61 -25.31 8.98 1.46
C CYS A 61 -25.99 8.48 0.17
N THR A 62 -25.29 8.65 -0.95
CA THR A 62 -25.62 8.06 -2.24
C THR A 62 -24.87 6.75 -2.41
N SER A 63 -25.59 5.69 -2.79
CA SER A 63 -25.01 4.40 -3.17
C SER A 63 -24.61 4.39 -4.65
N LEU A 64 -23.34 4.13 -4.94
CA LEU A 64 -22.78 4.00 -6.28
C LEU A 64 -22.31 2.56 -6.53
N PHE A 65 -23.19 1.60 -6.24
CA PHE A 65 -22.88 0.18 -6.30
C PHE A 65 -22.84 -0.33 -7.74
N ASN A 66 -21.82 -1.12 -8.04
CA ASN A 66 -21.66 -1.84 -9.30
C ASN A 66 -20.98 -3.19 -9.03
N GLU A 67 -20.68 -3.95 -10.09
CA GLU A 67 -20.06 -5.27 -9.98
C GLU A 67 -18.62 -5.20 -9.43
N ASP A 68 -17.93 -4.08 -9.64
CA ASP A 68 -16.54 -3.89 -9.24
C ASP A 68 -16.41 -3.32 -7.82
N SER A 69 -17.43 -2.62 -7.30
CA SER A 69 -17.30 -1.81 -6.09
C SER A 69 -18.62 -1.44 -5.41
N PHE A 70 -18.55 -1.30 -4.08
CA PHE A 70 -19.62 -0.77 -3.23
C PHE A 70 -19.17 0.56 -2.62
N VAL A 71 -19.47 1.66 -3.32
CA VAL A 71 -19.09 3.01 -2.86
C VAL A 71 -20.30 3.74 -2.29
N ILE A 72 -20.11 4.33 -1.10
CA ILE A 72 -21.06 5.27 -0.50
C ILE A 72 -20.37 6.63 -0.38
N VAL A 73 -21.06 7.69 -0.80
CA VAL A 73 -20.53 9.06 -0.74
C VAL A 73 -21.67 10.05 -0.52
N PRO A 74 -21.43 11.23 0.08
CA PRO A 74 -22.41 12.32 0.10
C PRO A 74 -22.87 12.68 -1.31
N MET A 75 -24.12 13.13 -1.44
CA MET A 75 -24.73 13.44 -2.75
C MET A 75 -23.90 14.43 -3.58
N GLU A 76 -23.38 15.49 -2.96
CA GLU A 76 -22.54 16.48 -3.64
C GLU A 76 -21.26 15.85 -4.22
N GLN A 77 -20.63 14.93 -3.48
CA GLN A 77 -19.44 14.21 -3.96
C GLN A 77 -19.79 13.23 -5.08
N ALA A 78 -20.97 12.58 -5.03
CA ALA A 78 -21.44 11.73 -6.12
C ALA A 78 -21.61 12.52 -7.43
N LEU A 79 -22.14 13.74 -7.35
CA LEU A 79 -22.29 14.63 -8.52
C LEU A 79 -20.93 15.06 -9.08
N VAL A 80 -19.99 15.44 -8.21
CA VAL A 80 -18.61 15.78 -8.61
C VAL A 80 -17.92 14.59 -9.27
N LYS A 81 -18.01 13.40 -8.67
CA LYS A 81 -17.45 12.16 -9.24
C LYS A 81 -18.01 11.89 -10.64
N LYS A 82 -19.34 11.94 -10.80
CA LYS A 82 -19.99 11.72 -12.10
C LYS A 82 -19.53 12.72 -13.17
N ARG A 83 -19.34 13.99 -12.79
CA ARG A 83 -18.83 15.02 -13.70
C ARG A 83 -17.38 14.77 -14.10
N ILE A 84 -16.53 14.41 -13.14
CA ILE A 84 -15.11 14.08 -13.41
C ILE A 84 -15.01 12.85 -14.31
N GLU A 85 -15.79 11.80 -14.06
CA GLU A 85 -15.79 10.58 -14.87
C GLU A 85 -16.35 10.81 -16.29
N ALA A 86 -17.28 11.74 -16.46
CA ALA A 86 -17.83 12.08 -17.78
C ALA A 86 -16.88 12.90 -18.66
N MET A 87 -15.95 13.65 -18.05
CA MET A 87 -15.04 14.56 -18.77
C MET A 87 -13.59 14.08 -18.79
N GLY A 88 -13.18 13.30 -17.79
CA GLY A 88 -11.80 12.88 -17.59
C GLY A 88 -11.51 11.46 -18.08
N THR A 89 -10.23 11.15 -18.23
CA THR A 89 -9.74 9.82 -18.56
C THR A 89 -9.35 9.08 -17.28
N PRO A 90 -9.91 7.88 -16.99
CA PRO A 90 -9.51 7.08 -15.85
C PRO A 90 -8.01 6.77 -15.86
N LEU A 91 -7.34 6.78 -14.70
CA LEU A 91 -5.89 6.54 -14.59
C LEU A 91 -5.44 5.21 -15.24
N LYS A 92 -6.29 4.18 -15.22
CA LYS A 92 -6.02 2.89 -15.86
C LYS A 92 -5.89 2.94 -17.39
N ASP A 93 -6.45 3.99 -18.00
CA ASP A 93 -6.45 4.21 -19.46
C ASP A 93 -5.38 5.22 -19.88
N TRP A 94 -4.58 5.71 -18.93
CA TRP A 94 -3.42 6.55 -19.22
C TRP A 94 -2.26 5.69 -19.71
N ASP A 95 -1.40 6.27 -20.53
CA ASP A 95 -0.14 5.64 -20.97
C ASP A 95 0.92 5.70 -19.85
N VAL A 96 0.59 5.08 -18.71
CA VAL A 96 1.45 4.98 -17.52
C VAL A 96 1.42 3.56 -16.98
N SER A 97 2.58 3.08 -16.55
CA SER A 97 2.69 1.78 -15.90
C SER A 97 2.69 1.95 -14.38
N ILE A 98 1.80 1.23 -13.69
CA ILE A 98 1.69 1.26 -12.24
C ILE A 98 2.41 0.05 -11.66
N TYR A 99 3.49 0.30 -10.91
CA TYR A 99 4.30 -0.74 -10.29
C TYR A 99 4.18 -0.70 -8.76
N ARG A 100 4.42 -1.86 -8.13
CA ARG A 100 4.57 -1.95 -6.66
C ARG A 100 6.02 -1.61 -6.29
N GLY A 101 6.25 -1.09 -5.08
CA GLY A 101 7.61 -0.90 -4.57
C GLY A 101 8.39 -2.20 -4.37
N VAL A 102 9.72 -2.09 -4.19
CA VAL A 102 10.59 -3.23 -3.87
C VAL A 102 10.20 -3.85 -2.53
N LEU A 103 10.01 -5.16 -2.51
CA LEU A 103 9.65 -5.91 -1.30
C LEU A 103 10.86 -6.64 -0.75
N THR A 104 11.23 -6.30 0.48
CA THR A 104 12.38 -6.90 1.16
C THR A 104 12.03 -8.21 1.87
N GLY A 105 10.78 -8.34 2.30
CA GLY A 105 10.33 -9.40 3.21
C GLY A 105 10.89 -9.29 4.63
N PHE A 106 11.83 -8.36 4.88
CA PHE A 106 12.47 -8.15 6.17
C PHE A 106 13.30 -6.85 6.19
N ASN A 107 12.66 -5.71 6.49
CA ASN A 107 13.29 -4.39 6.36
C ASN A 107 14.56 -4.20 7.20
N GLU A 108 14.63 -4.74 8.42
CA GLU A 108 15.79 -4.58 9.32
C GLU A 108 17.13 -5.03 8.69
N ALA A 109 17.10 -6.00 7.76
CA ALA A 109 18.31 -6.47 7.11
C ALA A 109 18.67 -5.64 5.87
N PHE A 110 17.67 -5.20 5.10
CA PHE A 110 17.86 -4.62 3.77
C PHE A 110 17.78 -3.10 3.72
N ILE A 111 17.13 -2.46 4.69
CA ILE A 111 17.07 -1.01 4.81
C ILE A 111 18.03 -0.59 5.91
N ILE A 112 19.05 0.16 5.54
CA ILE A 112 20.11 0.66 6.40
C ILE A 112 20.09 2.20 6.43
N ASP A 113 20.68 2.79 7.47
CA ASP A 113 20.91 4.23 7.55
C ASP A 113 22.17 4.65 6.78
N GLY A 114 22.38 5.97 6.63
CA GLY A 114 23.57 6.51 5.97
C GLY A 114 24.87 6.10 6.66
N ALA A 115 24.90 6.06 8.00
CA ALA A 115 26.07 5.63 8.76
C ALA A 115 26.49 4.20 8.41
N LYS A 116 25.53 3.25 8.34
CA LYS A 116 25.81 1.87 7.95
C LYS A 116 26.18 1.76 6.47
N LYS A 117 25.56 2.56 5.59
CA LYS A 117 25.99 2.64 4.18
C LYS A 117 27.46 3.04 4.11
N ASP A 118 27.85 4.11 4.79
CA ASP A 118 29.20 4.65 4.71
C ASP A 118 30.23 3.67 5.27
N GLU A 119 29.90 2.94 6.35
CA GLU A 119 30.70 1.82 6.86
C GLU A 119 30.90 0.72 5.79
N LEU A 120 29.83 0.32 5.09
CA LEU A 120 29.90 -0.73 4.07
C LEU A 120 30.70 -0.26 2.85
N VAL A 121 30.49 0.97 2.39
CA VAL A 121 31.21 1.52 1.22
C VAL A 121 32.69 1.77 1.55
N ALA A 122 33.01 2.19 2.78
CA ALA A 122 34.40 2.32 3.22
C ALA A 122 35.14 0.97 3.29
N ALA A 123 34.42 -0.11 3.63
CA ALA A 123 35.00 -1.45 3.64
C ALA A 123 35.31 -1.98 2.22
N ASP A 124 34.47 -1.65 1.24
CA ASP A 124 34.71 -1.90 -0.18
C ASP A 124 33.86 -0.93 -1.03
N PRO A 125 34.47 -0.03 -1.83
CA PRO A 125 33.75 0.93 -2.67
C PRO A 125 32.74 0.29 -3.62
N LYS A 126 32.98 -0.97 -4.04
CA LYS A 126 32.08 -1.74 -4.90
C LYS A 126 30.68 -1.90 -4.29
N ASN A 127 30.57 -1.91 -2.95
CA ASN A 127 29.28 -2.02 -2.26
C ASN A 127 28.28 -0.92 -2.67
N ALA A 128 28.76 0.25 -3.10
CA ALA A 128 27.90 1.34 -3.58
C ALA A 128 27.08 0.96 -4.83
N GLU A 129 27.50 -0.03 -5.62
CA GLU A 129 26.79 -0.48 -6.82
C GLU A 129 25.39 -1.00 -6.50
N ILE A 130 25.25 -1.71 -5.36
CA ILE A 130 24.00 -2.34 -4.93
C ILE A 130 23.35 -1.65 -3.72
N ILE A 131 23.86 -0.51 -3.26
CA ILE A 131 23.23 0.31 -2.22
C ILE A 131 22.54 1.51 -2.88
N LYS A 132 21.21 1.55 -2.83
CA LYS A 132 20.39 2.58 -3.52
C LYS A 132 19.58 3.39 -2.50
N PRO A 133 19.38 4.70 -2.70
CA PRO A 133 18.51 5.48 -1.83
C PRO A 133 17.08 4.93 -1.88
N VAL A 134 16.38 4.90 -0.74
CA VAL A 134 15.00 4.37 -0.66
C VAL A 134 14.05 5.34 0.02
N LEU A 135 12.83 5.41 -0.50
CA LEU A 135 11.70 6.11 0.10
C LEU A 135 10.67 5.07 0.56
N ARG A 136 10.13 5.26 1.75
CA ARG A 136 8.97 4.50 2.24
C ARG A 136 7.71 5.31 2.06
N GLY A 137 6.55 4.66 2.16
CA GLY A 137 5.26 5.36 2.05
C GLY A 137 5.13 6.58 2.98
N ARG A 138 5.68 6.50 4.20
CA ARG A 138 5.65 7.62 5.16
C ARG A 138 6.55 8.82 4.79
N ASP A 139 7.54 8.58 3.94
CA ASP A 139 8.53 9.56 3.49
C ASP A 139 8.00 10.37 2.29
N ILE A 140 6.90 9.93 1.66
CA ILE A 140 6.21 10.65 0.59
C ILE A 140 5.13 11.56 1.21
N LYS A 141 5.22 12.86 0.96
CA LYS A 141 4.24 13.86 1.38
C LYS A 141 3.54 14.45 0.16
N ARG A 142 2.47 15.21 0.44
CA ARG A 142 1.78 15.97 -0.60
C ARG A 142 2.78 16.90 -1.30
N TYR A 143 3.02 16.65 -2.58
CA TYR A 143 3.93 17.40 -3.47
C TYR A 143 5.43 17.37 -3.12
N LYS A 144 5.90 16.51 -2.20
CA LYS A 144 7.34 16.41 -1.90
C LYS A 144 7.74 15.04 -1.35
N ALA A 145 9.01 14.68 -1.52
CA ALA A 145 9.63 13.54 -0.85
C ALA A 145 10.58 14.04 0.25
N GLU A 146 10.50 13.43 1.43
CA GLU A 146 11.38 13.71 2.57
C GLU A 146 12.37 12.56 2.74
N PHE A 147 13.60 12.75 2.27
CA PHE A 147 14.65 11.73 2.37
C PHE A 147 15.08 11.55 3.84
N ALA A 148 14.87 10.35 4.37
CA ALA A 148 15.16 10.01 5.76
C ALA A 148 16.57 9.43 5.97
N ASP A 149 17.51 9.69 5.05
CA ASP A 149 18.85 9.07 4.99
C ASP A 149 18.81 7.53 5.10
N LEU A 150 17.90 6.93 4.32
CA LEU A 150 17.74 5.49 4.25
C LEU A 150 18.14 4.94 2.90
N TRP A 151 18.74 3.75 2.96
CA TRP A 151 19.36 3.09 1.84
C TRP A 151 18.93 1.63 1.79
N LEU A 152 18.63 1.15 0.60
CA LEU A 152 18.30 -0.24 0.31
C LEU A 152 19.56 -0.97 -0.16
N ILE A 153 19.87 -2.08 0.50
CA ILE A 153 20.76 -3.12 -0.03
C ILE A 153 19.97 -3.89 -1.10
N ASN A 154 20.13 -3.47 -2.36
CA ASN A 154 19.43 -4.01 -3.52
C ASN A 154 20.12 -5.27 -4.06
N SER A 155 20.18 -6.33 -3.25
CA SER A 155 20.66 -7.66 -3.68
C SER A 155 19.63 -8.37 -4.58
N HIS A 156 19.29 -7.75 -5.71
CA HIS A 156 18.21 -8.19 -6.59
C HIS A 156 18.43 -9.59 -7.20
N ASN A 157 17.33 -10.23 -7.58
CA ASN A 157 17.34 -11.59 -8.13
C ASN A 157 17.48 -11.65 -9.66
N GLY A 158 18.06 -10.61 -10.25
CA GLY A 158 18.12 -10.41 -11.70
C GLY A 158 16.79 -9.91 -12.30
N TYR A 159 16.87 -9.30 -13.48
CA TYR A 159 15.72 -8.80 -14.25
C TYR A 159 16.15 -8.57 -15.70
N GLY A 160 15.27 -8.87 -16.67
CA GLY A 160 15.62 -8.79 -18.08
C GLY A 160 16.89 -9.58 -18.40
N THR A 161 17.90 -8.89 -18.93
CA THR A 161 19.25 -9.44 -19.19
C THR A 161 20.23 -9.25 -18.04
N THR A 162 19.84 -8.54 -16.98
CA THR A 162 20.69 -8.26 -15.82
C THR A 162 20.74 -9.52 -14.93
N PRO A 163 21.94 -10.08 -14.68
CA PRO A 163 22.08 -11.25 -13.83
C PRO A 163 21.69 -10.91 -12.39
N ARG A 164 21.40 -11.95 -11.60
CA ARG A 164 21.21 -11.76 -10.15
C ARG A 164 22.49 -11.24 -9.51
N VAL A 165 22.34 -10.47 -8.43
CA VAL A 165 23.47 -10.12 -7.59
C VAL A 165 24.01 -11.38 -6.93
N ASN A 166 25.27 -11.70 -7.21
CA ASN A 166 26.01 -12.69 -6.45
C ASN A 166 26.52 -12.05 -5.16
N ILE A 167 25.93 -12.40 -4.02
CA ILE A 167 26.28 -11.76 -2.74
C ILE A 167 27.72 -12.08 -2.29
N ASP A 168 28.32 -13.13 -2.84
CA ASP A 168 29.71 -13.50 -2.55
C ASP A 168 30.70 -12.48 -3.09
N ASP A 169 30.29 -11.70 -4.10
CA ASP A 169 31.07 -10.60 -4.67
C ASP A 169 31.07 -9.34 -3.80
N TYR A 170 30.31 -9.36 -2.67
CA TYR A 170 30.14 -8.26 -1.73
C TYR A 170 30.30 -8.74 -0.26
N PRO A 171 31.53 -9.09 0.18
CA PRO A 171 31.74 -9.76 1.47
C PRO A 171 31.24 -8.99 2.70
N ALA A 172 31.40 -7.65 2.72
CA ALA A 172 30.95 -6.82 3.83
C ALA A 172 29.41 -6.81 3.94
N ILE A 173 28.71 -6.69 2.81
CA ILE A 173 27.25 -6.78 2.75
C ILE A 173 26.78 -8.18 3.13
N LYS A 174 27.43 -9.24 2.64
CA LYS A 174 27.12 -10.62 3.02
C LYS A 174 27.24 -10.82 4.53
N LYS A 175 28.31 -10.30 5.14
CA LYS A 175 28.52 -10.34 6.61
C LYS A 175 27.43 -9.58 7.37
N HIS A 176 26.98 -8.43 6.88
CA HIS A 176 25.84 -7.70 7.44
C HIS A 176 24.55 -8.54 7.39
N LEU A 177 24.19 -9.05 6.21
CA LEU A 177 22.96 -9.85 6.05
C LEU A 177 23.02 -11.17 6.81
N TYR A 178 24.19 -11.78 6.99
CA TYR A 178 24.38 -13.01 7.74
C TYR A 178 23.92 -12.88 9.20
N ARG A 179 24.03 -11.70 9.81
CA ARG A 179 23.50 -11.43 11.17
C ARG A 179 22.00 -11.73 11.30
N TYR A 180 21.28 -11.65 10.17
CA TYR A 180 19.85 -11.90 10.09
C TYR A 180 19.50 -13.24 9.44
N TYR A 181 20.47 -14.12 9.17
CA TYR A 181 20.30 -15.33 8.36
C TYR A 181 19.10 -16.19 8.77
N ASN A 182 18.91 -16.43 10.07
CA ASN A 182 17.80 -17.24 10.57
C ASN A 182 16.42 -16.65 10.23
N LYS A 183 16.28 -15.32 10.28
CA LYS A 183 15.06 -14.61 9.87
C LYS A 183 14.93 -14.60 8.34
N LEU A 184 16.04 -14.31 7.65
CA LEU A 184 16.10 -14.26 6.19
C LEU A 184 15.83 -15.59 5.49
N LYS A 185 16.19 -16.72 6.10
CA LYS A 185 15.91 -18.06 5.57
C LYS A 185 14.41 -18.37 5.60
N LYS A 186 13.72 -17.92 6.65
CA LYS A 186 12.29 -18.17 6.89
C LYS A 186 11.36 -17.25 6.08
N ARG A 187 11.86 -16.11 5.56
CA ARG A 187 11.02 -15.18 4.79
C ARG A 187 10.45 -15.83 3.52
N GLN A 188 9.22 -15.47 3.18
CA GLN A 188 8.56 -15.92 1.96
C GLN A 188 9.02 -15.11 0.75
N ASP A 189 9.16 -13.79 0.89
CA ASP A 189 9.66 -12.89 -0.16
C ASP A 189 11.19 -12.95 -0.30
N LYS A 190 11.73 -14.09 -0.76
CA LYS A 190 13.15 -14.27 -1.09
C LYS A 190 13.35 -14.65 -2.55
N GLY A 191 14.52 -14.32 -3.09
CA GLY A 191 14.99 -14.76 -4.40
C GLY A 191 15.66 -16.13 -4.35
N ALA A 192 16.66 -16.32 -5.22
CA ALA A 192 17.41 -17.56 -5.35
C ALA A 192 18.16 -17.97 -4.07
N THR A 193 18.54 -17.01 -3.24
CA THR A 193 19.19 -17.27 -1.94
C THR A 193 18.48 -16.50 -0.81
N PRO A 194 18.70 -16.88 0.47
CA PRO A 194 18.27 -16.10 1.61
C PRO A 194 18.82 -14.67 1.65
N TYR A 195 19.79 -14.29 0.81
CA TYR A 195 20.32 -12.93 0.74
C TYR A 195 19.73 -12.12 -0.42
N ASN A 196 19.13 -12.77 -1.41
CA ASN A 196 18.54 -12.06 -2.55
C ASN A 196 17.12 -11.61 -2.24
N LEU A 197 16.79 -10.38 -2.63
CA LEU A 197 15.41 -9.90 -2.67
C LEU A 197 14.58 -10.79 -3.62
N ARG A 198 13.26 -10.79 -3.48
CA ARG A 198 12.40 -11.49 -4.44
C ARG A 198 12.51 -10.91 -5.85
N ASN A 199 12.07 -11.67 -6.85
CA ASN A 199 12.06 -11.20 -8.23
C ASN A 199 11.20 -9.93 -8.39
N CYS A 200 11.75 -8.94 -9.11
CA CYS A 200 11.13 -7.66 -9.44
C CYS A 200 11.47 -7.34 -10.91
N ALA A 201 10.58 -7.72 -11.83
CA ALA A 201 10.86 -7.64 -13.28
C ALA A 201 11.03 -6.20 -13.79
N TYR A 202 10.40 -5.23 -13.12
CA TYR A 202 10.44 -3.81 -13.44
C TYR A 202 11.49 -3.05 -12.62
N LEU A 203 12.49 -3.72 -12.05
CA LEU A 203 13.48 -3.04 -11.19
C LEU A 203 14.20 -1.88 -11.91
N HIS A 204 14.45 -2.02 -13.22
CA HIS A 204 15.02 -0.97 -14.08
C HIS A 204 14.16 0.30 -14.17
N GLU A 205 12.85 0.21 -13.94
CA GLU A 205 11.96 1.39 -13.93
C GLU A 205 12.30 2.34 -12.78
N PHE A 206 12.87 1.84 -11.68
CA PHE A 206 13.29 2.70 -10.55
C PHE A 206 14.56 3.50 -10.83
N GLU A 207 15.30 3.17 -11.89
CA GLU A 207 16.52 3.86 -12.33
C GLU A 207 16.22 5.01 -13.28
N LYS A 208 15.02 5.06 -13.87
CA LYS A 208 14.57 6.17 -14.71
C LYS A 208 14.43 7.44 -13.87
N GLU A 209 14.56 8.59 -14.55
CA GLU A 209 14.30 9.89 -13.95
C GLU A 209 12.89 9.92 -13.35
N LYS A 210 12.82 10.39 -12.10
CA LYS A 210 11.56 10.53 -11.37
C LYS A 210 11.11 11.98 -11.53
N ILE A 211 9.80 12.17 -11.69
CA ILE A 211 9.14 13.47 -11.82
C ILE A 211 9.55 14.42 -10.68
#